data_AF-A0A964R470-F1
#
_entry.id   AF-A0A964R470-F1
#
_cell.length_a   1.000
_cell.length_b   1.000
_cell.length_c   1.000
_cell.angle_alpha   90.00
_cell.angle_beta   90.00
_cell.angle_gamma   90.00
#
_symmetry.space_group_name_H-M   'P 1'
#
loop_
_entity.id
_entity.type
_entity.pdbx_description
1 polymer ?
#
loop_
_entity_poly.entity_id
_entity_poly.type
_entity_poly.pdbx_seq_one_letter_code
_entity_poly.pdbx_strand_id
1 'polypeptide(L)'
;MKKILLVFLVFLFCPVPTLAMDKIDINTASPQQLDELVGVGPALAQRITDGRPYSSLDGLLNVKGIGEKTLQDIKRQGIAYVSIDSQTASTLETPTATIVEPPAIAPKPPIVYPSGIVINEILPAPEGPDETNEWIEIYNQNDTSVNLQGWKIKDVKGGTTTYAFTGATTVAGKGYIVLKRPQTKITLNNDEDSLNLLFPNSQIADSMSYKSATKSQSYNKTDAGWKWSASQTPGAGNIVGINRAGQTSLLKQDKSDISNTDTGAMASISNAIPFAKDLNTSHNPLLLFIVAVLIAISSGAVILVVKIKLENNLTAKTYERP
;
A
#
# COMPACT_ATOMS: atom_id res chain seq x y z
N MET A 1 -21.51 61.95 -54.35
CA MET A 1 -22.29 61.07 -53.47
C MET A 1 -21.34 60.41 -52.47
N LYS A 2 -21.60 60.62 -51.16
CA LYS A 2 -21.27 59.77 -49.99
C LYS A 2 -19.78 59.42 -49.79
N LYS A 3 -18.98 60.06 -48.91
CA LYS A 3 -19.06 60.17 -47.42
C LYS A 3 -19.57 58.87 -46.78
N ILE A 4 -18.70 58.21 -45.99
CA ILE A 4 -18.85 57.03 -45.08
C ILE A 4 -17.52 56.26 -45.26
N LEU A 5 -16.63 56.01 -44.31
CA LEU A 5 -16.68 56.06 -42.85
C LEU A 5 -15.21 56.04 -42.38
N LEU A 6 -14.69 57.21 -42.00
CA LEU A 6 -13.69 57.30 -40.94
C LEU A 6 -14.44 56.90 -39.67
N VAL A 7 -14.05 55.81 -39.00
CA VAL A 7 -14.37 55.49 -37.59
C VAL A 7 -13.78 54.11 -37.23
N PHE A 8 -12.91 54.11 -36.20
CA PHE A 8 -12.33 52.98 -35.46
C PHE A 8 -11.27 52.08 -36.14
N LEU A 9 -10.10 52.63 -36.44
CA LEU A 9 -8.82 51.88 -36.33
C LEU A 9 -8.03 52.37 -35.09
N VAL A 10 -8.73 52.44 -33.96
CA VAL A 10 -8.17 52.54 -32.61
C VAL A 10 -8.97 51.57 -31.73
N PHE A 11 -8.87 50.27 -32.01
CA PHE A 11 -8.73 49.31 -30.93
C PHE A 11 -7.24 49.32 -30.62
N LEU A 12 -6.74 50.39 -29.98
CA LEU A 12 -6.62 50.38 -28.53
C LEU A 12 -6.06 49.01 -28.15
N PHE A 13 -4.73 48.94 -28.17
CA PHE A 13 -3.96 48.20 -27.16
C PHE A 13 -4.64 48.49 -25.82
N CYS A 14 -5.70 47.75 -25.52
CA CYS A 14 -6.16 47.58 -24.17
C CYS A 14 -5.08 46.66 -23.62
N PRO A 15 -4.14 47.14 -22.78
CA PRO A 15 -3.37 46.20 -21.99
C PRO A 15 -4.44 45.36 -21.31
N VAL A 16 -4.51 44.07 -21.65
CA VAL A 16 -5.29 43.14 -20.84
C VAL A 16 -4.71 43.38 -19.46
N PRO A 17 -5.47 43.95 -18.50
CA PRO A 17 -4.97 44.00 -17.15
C PRO A 17 -4.69 42.54 -16.86
N THR A 18 -3.41 42.20 -16.75
CA THR A 18 -3.01 40.91 -16.22
C THR A 18 -3.41 41.04 -14.78
N LEU A 19 -4.68 40.75 -14.51
CA LEU A 19 -5.19 40.63 -13.17
C LEU A 19 -4.36 39.50 -12.60
N ALA A 20 -3.34 39.89 -11.84
CA ALA A 20 -2.65 39.00 -10.96
C ALA A 20 -3.78 38.35 -10.15
N MET A 21 -4.07 37.09 -10.47
CA MET A 21 -5.11 36.33 -9.80
C MET A 21 -4.63 36.19 -8.38
N ASP A 22 -5.20 37.00 -7.49
CA ASP A 22 -4.72 37.13 -6.12
C ASP A 22 -4.91 35.76 -5.47
N LYS A 23 -3.79 35.11 -5.15
CA LYS A 23 -3.86 33.77 -4.59
C LYS A 23 -4.41 33.90 -3.18
N ILE A 24 -5.32 33.01 -2.82
CA ILE A 24 -5.99 32.96 -1.53
C ILE A 24 -5.22 31.98 -0.64
N ASP A 25 -4.56 32.50 0.38
CA ASP A 25 -3.96 31.67 1.42
C ASP A 25 -5.03 31.20 2.40
N ILE A 26 -5.26 29.88 2.45
CA ILE A 26 -6.31 29.27 3.28
C ILE A 26 -6.14 29.59 4.77
N ASN A 27 -4.92 29.85 5.24
CA ASN A 27 -4.63 30.15 6.64
C ASN A 27 -4.82 31.61 7.03
N THR A 28 -4.77 32.55 6.08
CA THR A 28 -4.78 33.99 6.37
C THR A 28 -5.93 34.74 5.70
N ALA A 29 -6.60 34.17 4.70
CA ALA A 29 -7.72 34.77 3.99
C ALA A 29 -8.89 35.15 4.91
N SER A 30 -9.60 36.24 4.60
CA SER A 30 -10.86 36.56 5.27
C SER A 30 -11.97 35.58 4.88
N PRO A 31 -13.05 35.45 5.67
CA PRO A 31 -14.22 34.66 5.25
C PRO A 31 -14.79 35.09 3.89
N GLN A 32 -14.71 36.37 3.54
CA GLN A 32 -15.14 36.90 2.24
C GLN A 32 -14.22 36.45 1.10
N GLN A 33 -12.91 36.41 1.33
CA GLN A 33 -11.96 35.88 0.35
C GLN A 33 -12.13 34.36 0.18
N LEU A 34 -12.42 33.62 1.26
CA LEU A 34 -12.70 32.19 1.18
C LEU A 34 -14.01 31.87 0.44
N ASP A 35 -15.00 32.77 0.45
CA ASP A 35 -16.26 32.64 -0.31
C ASP A 35 -16.05 32.68 -1.84
N GLU A 36 -14.89 33.18 -2.29
CA GLU A 36 -14.51 33.15 -3.72
C GLU A 36 -14.05 31.76 -4.19
N LEU A 37 -13.81 30.83 -3.25
CA LEU A 37 -13.44 29.45 -3.56
C LEU A 37 -14.66 28.65 -4.01
N VAL A 38 -14.50 27.89 -5.09
CA VAL A 38 -15.59 27.11 -5.66
C VAL A 38 -16.19 26.14 -4.63
N GLY A 39 -17.50 26.25 -4.41
CA GLY A 39 -18.23 25.41 -3.46
C GLY A 39 -18.01 25.77 -1.98
N VAL A 40 -17.30 26.86 -1.68
CA VAL A 40 -17.19 27.43 -0.33
C VAL A 40 -18.14 28.61 -0.24
N GLY A 41 -19.24 28.43 0.50
CA GLY A 41 -20.14 29.54 0.86
C GLY A 41 -19.78 30.15 2.22
N PRO A 42 -20.49 31.19 2.71
CA PRO A 42 -20.17 31.89 3.96
C PRO A 42 -20.08 30.96 5.19
N ALA A 43 -20.96 29.96 5.27
CA ALA A 43 -20.97 28.96 6.35
C ALA A 43 -19.82 27.94 6.27
N LEU A 44 -19.26 27.70 5.08
CA LEU A 44 -18.07 26.86 4.91
C LEU A 44 -16.81 27.69 5.14
N ALA A 45 -16.75 28.92 4.63
CA ALA A 45 -15.67 29.87 4.88
C ALA A 45 -15.41 30.08 6.38
N GLN A 46 -16.47 30.22 7.18
CA GLN A 46 -16.34 30.30 8.63
C GLN A 46 -15.76 29.03 9.23
N ARG A 47 -16.24 27.84 8.84
CA ARG A 47 -15.69 26.57 9.34
C ARG A 47 -14.25 26.32 8.90
N ILE A 48 -13.87 26.78 7.72
CA ILE A 48 -12.47 26.78 7.27
C ILE A 48 -11.66 27.67 8.21
N THR A 49 -12.14 28.87 8.52
CA THR A 49 -11.48 29.79 9.45
C THR A 49 -11.34 29.17 10.85
N ASP A 50 -12.40 28.55 11.38
CA ASP A 50 -12.43 27.91 12.70
C ASP A 50 -11.48 26.69 12.78
N GLY A 51 -11.26 26.00 11.66
CA GLY A 51 -10.41 24.81 11.57
C GLY A 51 -8.94 25.09 11.27
N ARG A 52 -8.53 26.36 11.20
CA ARG A 52 -7.12 26.74 11.01
C ARG A 52 -6.25 26.31 12.19
N PRO A 53 -4.95 26.07 11.98
CA PRO A 53 -4.23 26.15 10.71
C PRO A 53 -4.25 24.83 9.91
N TYR A 54 -4.13 24.95 8.59
CA TYR A 54 -3.96 23.84 7.67
C TYR A 54 -2.51 23.77 7.18
N SER A 55 -1.91 22.59 7.23
CA SER A 55 -0.56 22.34 6.69
C SER A 55 -0.54 22.12 5.18
N SER A 56 -1.70 21.90 4.58
CA SER A 56 -1.89 21.68 3.14
C SER A 56 -3.34 21.90 2.76
N LEU A 57 -3.62 22.07 1.46
CA LEU A 57 -5.00 22.16 0.96
C LEU A 57 -5.82 20.91 1.33
N ASP A 58 -5.20 19.74 1.42
CA ASP A 58 -5.87 18.49 1.82
C ASP A 58 -6.45 18.54 3.24
N GLY A 59 -5.93 19.43 4.09
CA GLY A 59 -6.45 19.66 5.43
C GLY A 59 -7.91 20.14 5.43
N LEU A 60 -8.39 20.72 4.32
CA LEU A 60 -9.78 21.13 4.16
C LEU A 60 -10.78 19.97 4.26
N LEU A 61 -10.38 18.71 4.05
CA LEU A 61 -11.27 17.56 4.26
C LEU A 61 -11.71 17.36 5.70
N ASN A 62 -10.99 17.94 6.67
CA ASN A 62 -11.39 17.90 8.09
C ASN A 62 -12.52 18.91 8.38
N VAL A 63 -12.78 19.84 7.47
CA VAL A 63 -13.88 20.79 7.58
C VAL A 63 -15.16 20.07 7.21
N LYS A 64 -16.01 19.84 8.21
CA LYS A 64 -17.34 19.25 8.00
C LYS A 64 -18.02 19.96 6.83
N GLY A 65 -18.48 19.23 5.81
CA GLY A 65 -19.16 19.79 4.63
C GLY A 65 -18.26 20.05 3.41
N ILE A 66 -16.93 19.95 3.55
CA ILE A 66 -16.01 19.90 2.41
C ILE A 66 -15.72 18.43 2.12
N GLY A 67 -16.17 17.94 0.97
CA GLY A 67 -15.87 16.60 0.48
C GLY A 67 -14.76 16.61 -0.57
N GLU A 68 -14.32 15.42 -0.96
CA GLU A 68 -13.26 15.24 -1.96
C GLU A 68 -13.53 16.00 -3.25
N LYS A 69 -14.77 15.95 -3.76
CA LYS A 69 -15.17 16.68 -4.98
C LYS A 69 -14.93 18.19 -4.84
N THR A 70 -15.37 18.79 -3.74
CA THR A 70 -15.19 20.23 -3.46
C THR A 70 -13.72 20.58 -3.33
N LEU A 71 -12.93 19.76 -2.63
CA LEU A 71 -11.49 19.97 -2.52
C LEU A 71 -10.80 19.93 -3.90
N GLN A 72 -11.16 18.97 -4.75
CA GLN A 72 -10.60 18.88 -6.10
C GLN A 72 -11.01 20.06 -6.97
N ASP A 73 -12.24 20.56 -6.82
CA ASP A 73 -12.71 21.76 -7.51
C ASP A 73 -11.91 22.99 -7.06
N ILE A 74 -11.65 23.14 -5.75
CA ILE A 74 -10.79 24.20 -5.17
C ILE A 74 -9.35 24.12 -5.71
N LYS A 75 -8.76 22.92 -5.76
CA LYS A 75 -7.41 22.71 -6.33
C LYS A 75 -7.36 23.07 -7.81
N ARG A 76 -8.39 22.69 -8.57
CA ARG A 76 -8.49 22.96 -10.01
C ARG A 76 -8.70 24.44 -10.30
N GLN A 77 -9.33 25.19 -9.40
CA GLN A 77 -9.44 26.64 -9.48
C GLN A 77 -8.06 27.32 -9.44
N GLY A 78 -7.07 26.71 -8.78
CA GLY A 78 -5.66 27.13 -8.83
C GLY A 78 -5.34 28.43 -8.08
N ILE A 79 -6.32 28.99 -7.36
CA ILE A 79 -6.15 30.23 -6.57
C ILE A 79 -5.88 29.97 -5.10
N ALA A 80 -6.27 28.81 -4.57
CA ALA A 80 -6.02 28.44 -3.18
C ALA A 80 -4.59 27.93 -2.97
N TYR A 81 -3.93 28.36 -1.91
CA TYR A 81 -2.65 27.82 -1.47
C TYR A 81 -2.52 27.83 0.06
N VAL A 82 -1.49 27.18 0.56
CA VAL A 82 -1.08 27.23 1.97
C VAL A 82 0.33 27.78 2.00
N SER A 83 0.53 28.94 2.61
CA SER A 83 1.86 29.50 2.84
C SER A 83 2.58 28.63 3.86
N ILE A 84 3.67 27.98 3.45
CA ILE A 84 4.55 27.21 4.36
C ILE A 84 5.50 28.15 5.10
N ASP A 85 4.94 29.14 5.79
CA ASP A 85 5.72 29.93 6.73
C ASP A 85 5.73 29.17 8.06
N SER A 86 6.92 28.74 8.46
CA SER A 86 7.18 28.19 9.80
C SER A 86 6.75 29.24 10.82
N GLN A 87 5.58 29.04 11.42
CA GLN A 87 4.97 29.83 12.51
C GLN A 87 5.54 31.23 12.75
N THR A 88 4.79 32.28 12.42
CA THR A 88 4.59 33.40 13.35
C THR A 88 3.36 34.26 13.02
N ALA A 89 2.51 34.44 14.04
CA ALA A 89 1.64 35.60 14.30
C ALA A 89 0.27 35.76 13.58
N SER A 90 -0.78 35.27 14.25
CA SER A 90 -1.98 36.06 14.59
C SER A 90 -1.61 36.87 15.85
N THR A 91 -1.86 38.16 16.08
CA THR A 91 -2.91 39.11 15.67
C THR A 91 -2.39 40.54 15.98
N LEU A 92 -2.82 41.56 15.22
CA LEU A 92 -2.82 42.96 15.69
C LEU A 92 -3.95 43.10 16.72
N GLU A 93 -3.60 43.21 18.00
CA GLU A 93 -4.45 43.79 19.04
C GLU A 93 -3.71 45.02 19.58
N THR A 94 -4.37 46.16 19.68
CA THR A 94 -4.07 47.12 20.74
C THR A 94 -5.39 47.73 21.18
N PRO A 95 -5.72 47.60 22.47
CA PRO A 95 -5.34 48.67 23.36
C PRO A 95 -4.46 48.19 24.53
N THR A 96 -3.47 49.03 24.80
CA THR A 96 -2.45 49.06 25.84
C THR A 96 -2.83 48.41 27.18
N ALA A 97 -2.14 47.30 27.49
CA ALA A 97 -1.95 46.80 28.86
C ALA A 97 -0.47 46.45 29.06
N THR A 98 0.06 46.82 30.22
CA THR A 98 1.46 46.67 30.64
C THR A 98 2.00 45.26 30.38
N ILE A 99 3.00 45.16 29.48
CA ILE A 99 3.60 43.89 29.02
C ILE A 99 4.54 43.35 30.11
N VAL A 100 4.11 42.28 30.78
CA VAL A 100 5.03 41.32 31.39
C VAL A 100 5.20 40.23 30.33
N GLU A 101 6.37 40.17 29.70
CA GLU A 101 6.66 39.26 28.59
C GLU A 101 6.45 37.79 29.04
N PRO A 102 5.51 37.05 28.41
CA PRO A 102 5.36 35.62 28.66
C PRO A 102 6.66 34.91 28.27
N PRO A 103 7.13 33.90 29.03
CA PRO A 103 8.34 33.17 28.67
C PRO A 103 8.18 32.56 27.27
N ALA A 104 9.10 32.91 26.37
CA ALA A 104 9.13 32.39 25.00
C ALA A 104 9.04 30.86 25.02
N ILE A 105 7.97 30.30 24.42
CA ILE A 105 7.81 28.87 24.25
C ILE A 105 8.94 28.41 23.32
N ALA A 106 9.91 27.67 23.85
CA ALA A 106 10.98 27.09 23.06
C ALA A 106 10.38 26.26 21.91
N PRO A 107 10.92 26.32 20.69
CA PRO A 107 10.40 25.55 19.56
C PRO A 107 10.38 24.06 19.93
N LYS A 108 9.22 23.42 19.82
CA LYS A 108 9.08 21.98 20.04
C LYS A 108 10.04 21.27 19.06
N PRO A 109 10.92 20.38 19.53
CA PRO A 109 11.85 19.70 18.65
C PRO A 109 11.10 18.93 17.55
N PRO A 110 11.65 18.89 16.32
CA PRO A 110 11.01 18.19 15.22
C PRO A 110 10.81 16.71 15.59
N ILE A 111 9.59 16.21 15.34
CA ILE A 111 9.29 14.79 15.55
C ILE A 111 10.04 14.00 14.47
N VAL A 112 10.95 13.13 14.90
CA VAL A 112 11.68 12.21 14.01
C VAL A 112 10.95 10.86 14.03
N TYR A 113 10.58 10.36 12.86
CA TYR A 113 10.00 9.03 12.72
C TYR A 113 11.11 8.01 12.43
N PRO A 114 10.99 6.76 12.93
CA PRO A 114 11.98 5.73 12.65
C PRO A 114 11.97 5.36 11.17
N SER A 115 13.13 5.46 10.52
CA SER A 115 13.38 4.94 9.18
C SER A 115 13.48 3.41 9.19
N GLY A 116 13.58 2.79 8.02
CA GLY A 116 13.80 1.34 7.91
C GLY A 116 12.53 0.49 8.13
N ILE A 117 11.36 1.11 8.13
CA ILE A 117 10.09 0.40 7.96
C ILE A 117 9.76 0.42 6.47
N VAL A 118 9.62 -0.76 5.88
CA VAL A 118 9.49 -0.92 4.43
C VAL A 118 8.35 -1.86 4.06
N ILE A 119 7.81 -1.70 2.86
CA ILE A 119 6.94 -2.72 2.26
C ILE A 119 7.87 -3.85 1.83
N ASN A 120 7.67 -5.05 2.37
CA ASN A 120 8.62 -6.17 2.19
C ASN A 120 8.21 -7.13 1.08
N GLU A 121 6.96 -7.55 1.11
CA GLU A 121 6.42 -8.56 0.21
C GLU A 121 4.92 -8.32 0.03
N ILE A 122 4.39 -8.56 -1.16
CA ILE A 122 2.95 -8.50 -1.43
C ILE A 122 2.50 -9.73 -2.23
N LEU A 123 1.25 -10.16 -2.04
CA LEU A 123 0.61 -11.18 -2.87
C LEU A 123 -0.65 -10.59 -3.52
N PRO A 124 -0.54 -10.03 -4.72
CA PRO A 124 -1.68 -9.41 -5.42
C PRO A 124 -2.62 -10.44 -6.06
N ALA A 125 -2.08 -11.53 -6.59
CA ALA A 125 -2.87 -12.57 -7.27
C ALA A 125 -2.75 -13.91 -6.52
N PRO A 126 -3.38 -14.09 -5.35
CA PRO A 126 -3.27 -15.32 -4.55
C PRO A 126 -3.90 -16.53 -5.23
N GLU A 127 -3.61 -17.74 -4.72
CA GLU A 127 -4.48 -18.88 -5.00
C GLU A 127 -5.81 -18.73 -4.22
N GLY A 128 -6.94 -18.96 -4.88
CA GLY A 128 -8.27 -18.72 -4.32
C GLY A 128 -8.75 -17.27 -4.47
N PRO A 129 -9.70 -16.82 -3.62
CA PRO A 129 -10.34 -15.51 -3.74
C PRO A 129 -9.42 -14.36 -3.33
N ASP A 130 -9.31 -13.37 -4.21
CA ASP A 130 -8.49 -12.18 -4.01
C ASP A 130 -9.01 -11.37 -2.78
N GLU A 131 -10.32 -11.34 -2.53
CA GLU A 131 -10.95 -10.60 -1.43
C GLU A 131 -10.49 -11.01 -0.03
N THR A 132 -10.02 -12.25 0.13
CA THR A 132 -9.61 -12.80 1.42
C THR A 132 -8.14 -13.17 1.49
N ASN A 133 -7.50 -13.39 0.34
CA ASN A 133 -6.15 -13.97 0.28
C ASN A 133 -5.07 -13.00 -0.19
N GLU A 134 -5.43 -11.83 -0.71
CA GLU A 134 -4.45 -10.76 -0.94
C GLU A 134 -3.85 -10.29 0.39
N TRP A 135 -2.56 -9.98 0.37
CA TRP A 135 -1.88 -9.44 1.54
C TRP A 135 -0.70 -8.55 1.20
N ILE A 136 -0.39 -7.69 2.15
CA ILE A 136 0.73 -6.74 2.15
C ILE A 136 1.54 -7.01 3.42
N GLU A 137 2.85 -7.13 3.28
CA GLU A 137 3.76 -7.28 4.41
C GLU A 137 4.63 -6.05 4.62
N ILE A 138 4.75 -5.66 5.89
CA ILE A 138 5.67 -4.62 6.35
C ILE A 138 6.80 -5.28 7.15
N TYR A 139 8.04 -4.86 6.90
CA TYR A 139 9.23 -5.32 7.62
C TYR A 139 9.91 -4.17 8.36
N ASN A 140 10.33 -4.44 9.58
CA ASN A 140 11.17 -3.54 10.37
C ASN A 140 12.64 -3.93 10.26
N GLN A 141 13.41 -3.15 9.50
CA GLN A 141 14.84 -3.38 9.30
C GLN A 141 15.69 -3.02 10.54
N ASN A 142 15.11 -2.33 11.53
CA ASN A 142 15.83 -1.94 12.74
C ASN A 142 16.04 -3.14 13.69
N ASP A 143 16.98 -3.01 14.62
CA ASP A 143 17.22 -4.01 15.67
C ASP A 143 16.24 -3.86 16.86
N THR A 144 15.51 -2.74 16.92
CA THR A 144 14.55 -2.42 17.98
C THR A 144 13.12 -2.38 17.46
N SER A 145 12.16 -2.58 18.36
CA SER A 145 10.73 -2.49 18.02
C SER A 145 10.32 -1.07 17.63
N VAL A 146 9.40 -0.96 16.67
CA VAL A 146 8.85 0.30 16.19
C VAL A 146 7.33 0.31 16.33
N ASN A 147 6.79 1.39 16.91
CA ASN A 147 5.34 1.65 16.94
C ASN A 147 4.91 2.33 15.64
N LEU A 148 3.94 1.72 14.95
CA LEU A 148 3.39 2.18 13.68
C LEU A 148 2.14 3.04 13.84
N GLN A 149 1.74 3.42 15.06
CA GLN A 149 0.60 4.29 15.26
C GLN A 149 0.70 5.57 14.41
N GLY A 150 -0.34 5.84 13.62
CA GLY A 150 -0.42 6.97 12.71
C GLY A 150 0.21 6.75 11.33
N TRP A 151 1.01 5.69 11.13
CA TRP A 151 1.50 5.32 9.80
C TRP A 151 0.34 4.91 8.89
N LYS A 152 0.56 4.96 7.58
CA LYS A 152 -0.47 4.60 6.60
C LYS A 152 0.11 3.82 5.42
N ILE A 153 -0.69 2.93 4.84
CA ILE A 153 -0.44 2.31 3.54
C ILE A 153 -1.50 2.87 2.59
N LYS A 154 -1.06 3.51 1.52
CA LYS A 154 -1.93 4.12 0.53
C LYS A 154 -1.74 3.43 -0.80
N ASP A 155 -2.84 2.90 -1.32
CA ASP A 155 -2.96 2.53 -2.72
C ASP A 155 -3.04 3.80 -3.60
N VAL A 156 -2.32 3.77 -4.71
CA VAL A 156 -2.08 4.91 -5.61
C VAL A 156 -2.74 4.71 -6.98
N LYS A 157 -3.10 3.49 -7.37
CA LYS A 157 -3.64 3.18 -8.70
C LYS A 157 -5.03 2.57 -8.59
N GLY A 158 -5.88 2.82 -9.59
CA GLY A 158 -7.24 2.28 -9.60
C GLY A 158 -8.11 2.79 -8.43
N GLY A 159 -8.80 1.86 -7.77
CA GLY A 159 -9.72 2.13 -6.66
C GLY A 159 -9.01 2.46 -5.35
N THR A 160 -8.42 3.66 -5.26
CA THR A 160 -7.49 4.01 -4.18
C THR A 160 -8.12 3.90 -2.79
N THR A 161 -7.48 3.11 -1.93
CA THR A 161 -7.82 2.97 -0.50
C THR A 161 -6.62 3.30 0.39
N THR A 162 -6.86 3.82 1.59
CA THR A 162 -5.81 4.08 2.58
C THR A 162 -6.08 3.29 3.86
N TYR A 163 -5.15 2.44 4.24
CA TYR A 163 -5.11 1.78 5.53
C TYR A 163 -4.31 2.63 6.52
N ALA A 164 -4.86 2.90 7.70
CA ALA A 164 -4.17 3.61 8.77
C ALA A 164 -3.98 2.70 9.98
N PHE A 165 -2.79 2.71 10.56
CA PHE A 165 -2.51 2.07 11.84
C PHE A 165 -3.07 2.97 12.96
N THR A 166 -4.33 2.77 13.32
CA THR A 166 -5.04 3.64 14.29
C THR A 166 -4.76 3.31 15.75
N GLY A 167 -4.35 2.08 16.05
CA GLY A 167 -3.95 1.62 17.38
C GLY A 167 -2.43 1.55 17.57
N ALA A 168 -2.00 1.21 18.79
CA ALA A 168 -0.60 0.95 19.12
C ALA A 168 -0.12 -0.39 18.52
N THR A 169 0.03 -0.44 17.20
CA THR A 169 0.62 -1.58 16.49
C THR A 169 2.14 -1.49 16.58
N THR A 170 2.79 -2.46 17.20
CA THR A 170 4.25 -2.52 17.31
C THR A 170 4.79 -3.67 16.48
N VAL A 171 5.81 -3.40 15.68
CA VAL A 171 6.61 -4.42 14.97
C VAL A 171 7.94 -4.59 15.70
N ALA A 172 8.31 -5.82 16.04
CA ALA A 172 9.60 -6.10 16.69
C ALA A 172 10.79 -5.73 15.79
N GLY A 173 11.99 -5.57 16.36
CA GLY A 173 13.21 -5.47 15.56
C GLY A 173 13.39 -6.71 14.70
N LYS A 174 13.74 -6.54 13.41
CA LYS A 174 13.71 -7.60 12.39
C LYS A 174 12.37 -8.35 12.30
N GLY A 175 11.28 -7.72 12.76
CA GLY A 175 9.94 -8.29 12.78
C GLY A 175 9.14 -7.93 11.52
N TYR A 176 8.09 -8.71 11.30
CA TYR A 176 7.19 -8.60 10.14
C TYR A 176 5.75 -8.40 10.60
N ILE A 177 4.95 -7.70 9.80
CA ILE A 177 3.50 -7.61 9.94
C ILE A 177 2.85 -7.93 8.60
N VAL A 178 2.04 -8.98 8.57
CA VAL A 178 1.23 -9.36 7.41
C VAL A 178 -0.18 -8.81 7.56
N LEU A 179 -0.62 -8.02 6.59
CA LEU A 179 -1.92 -7.38 6.56
C LEU A 179 -2.73 -7.92 5.38
N LYS A 180 -3.82 -8.63 5.66
CA LYS A 180 -4.69 -9.17 4.59
C LYS A 180 -5.70 -8.14 4.11
N ARG A 181 -6.21 -8.30 2.89
CA ARG A 181 -7.24 -7.42 2.30
C ARG A 181 -8.47 -7.21 3.18
N PRO A 182 -9.04 -8.21 3.89
CA PRO A 182 -10.16 -7.94 4.80
C PRO A 182 -9.85 -6.95 5.93
N GLN A 183 -8.58 -6.82 6.32
CA GLN A 183 -8.12 -5.86 7.33
C GLN A 183 -7.84 -4.48 6.71
N THR A 184 -7.08 -4.44 5.61
CA THR A 184 -6.64 -3.17 5.00
C THR A 184 -7.71 -2.50 4.15
N LYS A 185 -8.62 -3.32 3.58
CA LYS A 185 -9.55 -2.98 2.50
C LYS A 185 -8.87 -2.50 1.20
N ILE A 186 -7.53 -2.52 1.16
CA ILE A 186 -6.76 -2.26 -0.05
C ILE A 186 -6.95 -3.44 -0.99
N THR A 187 -7.21 -3.14 -2.26
CA THR A 187 -7.32 -4.13 -3.33
C THR A 187 -6.07 -4.00 -4.17
N LEU A 188 -5.29 -5.07 -4.31
CA LEU A 188 -4.09 -5.06 -5.13
C LEU A 188 -4.46 -5.40 -6.58
N ASN A 189 -4.41 -4.44 -7.49
CA ASN A 189 -4.86 -4.66 -8.87
C ASN A 189 -3.93 -5.63 -9.62
N ASN A 190 -4.49 -6.66 -10.27
CA ASN A 190 -3.71 -7.67 -10.97
C ASN A 190 -3.00 -7.16 -12.24
N ASP A 191 -3.51 -6.10 -12.86
CA ASP A 191 -2.91 -5.50 -14.07
C ASP A 191 -1.74 -4.59 -13.70
N GLU A 192 -1.96 -3.44 -13.07
CA GLU A 192 -0.89 -2.56 -12.60
C GLU A 192 -1.29 -1.96 -11.26
N ASP A 193 -0.35 -1.88 -10.33
CA ASP A 193 -0.61 -1.21 -9.05
C ASP A 193 0.63 -0.54 -8.45
N SER A 194 0.41 0.30 -7.44
CA SER A 194 1.44 1.01 -6.68
C SER A 194 0.98 1.30 -5.26
N LEU A 195 1.88 1.09 -4.29
CA LEU A 195 1.64 1.37 -2.88
C LEU A 195 2.66 2.38 -2.37
N ASN A 196 2.20 3.29 -1.51
CA ASN A 196 3.04 4.14 -0.70
C ASN A 196 2.84 3.79 0.78
N LEU A 197 3.93 3.49 1.47
CA LEU A 197 3.98 3.53 2.92
C LEU A 197 4.28 4.96 3.34
N LEU A 198 3.49 5.50 4.26
CA LEU A 198 3.55 6.88 4.71
C LEU A 198 3.87 6.95 6.20
N PHE A 199 4.76 7.87 6.55
CA PHE A 199 4.96 8.30 7.93
C PHE A 199 3.67 8.95 8.49
N PRO A 200 3.55 9.13 9.82
CA PRO A 200 2.41 9.82 10.42
C PRO A 200 2.21 11.27 9.93
N ASN A 201 3.29 11.94 9.51
CA ASN A 201 3.22 13.26 8.88
C ASN A 201 2.83 13.21 7.38
N SER A 202 2.46 12.04 6.86
CA SER A 202 2.06 11.77 5.48
C SER A 202 3.17 11.90 4.42
N GLN A 203 4.43 12.10 4.81
CA GLN A 203 5.55 11.94 3.90
C GLN A 203 5.73 10.46 3.52
N ILE A 204 6.23 10.19 2.31
CA ILE A 204 6.49 8.83 1.84
C ILE A 204 7.70 8.26 2.57
N ALA A 205 7.50 7.12 3.23
CA ALA A 205 8.54 6.34 3.88
C ALA A 205 9.14 5.29 2.93
N ASP A 206 8.28 4.61 2.16
CA ASP A 206 8.68 3.63 1.14
C ASP A 206 7.61 3.54 0.06
N SER A 207 7.98 3.05 -1.12
CA SER A 207 7.03 2.84 -2.21
C SER A 207 7.41 1.66 -3.10
N MET A 208 6.40 1.14 -3.80
CA MET A 208 6.59 0.09 -4.79
C MET A 208 5.56 0.18 -5.90
N SER A 209 5.87 -0.43 -7.04
CA SER A 209 4.97 -0.55 -8.18
C SER A 209 5.25 -1.84 -8.96
N TYR A 210 4.22 -2.36 -9.61
CA TYR A 210 4.32 -3.48 -10.54
C TYR A 210 3.35 -3.31 -11.72
N LYS A 211 3.65 -3.99 -12.83
CA LYS A 211 2.95 -3.84 -14.11
C LYS A 211 2.11 -5.03 -14.55
N SER A 212 2.22 -6.15 -13.85
CA SER A 212 1.36 -7.33 -14.03
C SER A 212 1.64 -8.29 -12.88
N ALA A 213 0.60 -8.67 -12.16
CA ALA A 213 0.66 -9.67 -11.10
C ALA A 213 0.80 -11.08 -11.70
N THR A 214 1.76 -11.85 -11.21
CA THR A 214 1.87 -13.27 -11.57
C THR A 214 1.06 -14.11 -10.59
N LYS A 215 0.11 -14.92 -11.10
CA LYS A 215 -0.77 -15.74 -10.25
C LYS A 215 0.05 -16.65 -9.32
N SER A 216 -0.36 -16.69 -8.06
CA SER A 216 0.24 -17.43 -6.95
C SER A 216 1.70 -17.08 -6.65
N GLN A 217 2.22 -15.97 -7.18
CA GLN A 217 3.56 -15.47 -6.87
C GLN A 217 3.47 -14.18 -6.05
N SER A 218 4.36 -14.04 -5.09
CA SER A 218 4.52 -12.81 -4.34
C SER A 218 5.57 -11.92 -5.00
N TYR A 219 5.41 -10.61 -4.84
CA TYR A 219 6.38 -9.61 -5.26
C TYR A 219 7.21 -9.22 -4.05
N ASN A 220 8.52 -9.45 -4.13
CA ASN A 220 9.45 -9.43 -3.01
C ASN A 220 10.43 -8.27 -3.18
N LYS A 221 10.63 -7.48 -2.12
CA LYS A 221 11.73 -6.51 -2.05
C LYS A 221 13.04 -7.25 -1.86
N THR A 222 14.07 -6.85 -2.61
CA THR A 222 15.44 -7.38 -2.51
C THR A 222 16.43 -6.23 -2.58
N ASP A 223 17.70 -6.49 -2.26
CA ASP A 223 18.78 -5.49 -2.41
C ASP A 223 18.94 -5.01 -3.87
N ALA A 224 18.55 -5.85 -4.84
CA ALA A 224 18.58 -5.53 -6.28
C ALA A 224 17.24 -4.97 -6.80
N GLY A 225 16.32 -4.59 -5.91
CA GLY A 225 14.98 -4.13 -6.25
C GLY A 225 13.92 -5.24 -6.14
N TRP A 226 12.75 -5.02 -6.75
CA TRP A 226 11.63 -5.93 -6.59
C TRP A 226 11.68 -7.11 -7.57
N LYS A 227 11.30 -8.31 -7.10
CA LYS A 227 11.30 -9.55 -7.87
C LYS A 227 10.09 -10.41 -7.56
N TRP A 228 9.51 -11.03 -8.58
CA TRP A 228 8.50 -12.06 -8.40
C TRP A 228 9.14 -13.36 -7.88
N SER A 229 8.46 -14.04 -6.96
CA SER A 229 8.86 -15.35 -6.46
C SER A 229 7.66 -16.28 -6.32
N ALA A 230 7.87 -17.56 -6.63
CA ALA A 230 6.92 -18.61 -6.29
C ALA A 230 6.98 -19.01 -4.80
N SER A 231 8.05 -18.63 -4.09
CA SER A 231 8.19 -18.83 -2.65
C SER A 231 7.62 -17.62 -1.91
N GLN A 232 6.37 -17.76 -1.44
CA GLN A 232 5.73 -16.78 -0.58
C GLN A 232 6.30 -16.89 0.84
N THR A 233 6.69 -15.77 1.45
CA THR A 233 7.39 -15.76 2.75
C THR A 233 6.71 -14.88 3.82
N PRO A 234 5.39 -15.00 4.05
CA PRO A 234 4.70 -14.21 5.06
C PRO A 234 5.27 -14.50 6.46
N GLY A 235 5.73 -13.44 7.13
CA GLY A 235 6.34 -13.45 8.45
C GLY A 235 7.83 -13.80 8.45
N ALA A 236 8.49 -13.87 7.30
CA ALA A 236 9.86 -14.33 7.15
C ALA A 236 10.66 -13.53 6.10
N GLY A 237 11.97 -13.78 6.03
CA GLY A 237 12.83 -13.15 5.03
C GLY A 237 12.55 -13.65 3.61
N ASN A 238 12.55 -12.72 2.65
CA ASN A 238 12.22 -12.99 1.26
C ASN A 238 13.14 -14.05 0.63
N ILE A 239 12.53 -15.01 -0.05
CA ILE A 239 13.24 -16.02 -0.85
C ILE A 239 12.89 -15.81 -2.31
N VAL A 240 13.80 -15.16 -3.04
CA VAL A 240 13.74 -15.06 -4.51
C VAL A 240 14.71 -16.09 -5.09
N GLY A 241 14.22 -16.95 -5.99
CA GLY A 241 14.96 -18.13 -6.43
C GLY A 241 16.40 -17.83 -6.86
N ILE A 242 17.36 -18.50 -6.22
CA ILE A 242 18.47 -19.12 -6.95
C ILE A 242 17.98 -20.51 -7.32
N ASN A 243 17.97 -20.85 -8.62
CA ASN A 243 17.88 -22.24 -9.03
C ASN A 243 19.12 -22.97 -8.48
N ARG A 244 19.00 -23.53 -7.27
CA ARG A 244 20.05 -24.33 -6.62
C ARG A 244 19.89 -25.82 -6.89
N ALA A 245 19.19 -26.19 -7.96
CA ALA A 245 19.47 -27.42 -8.68
C ALA A 245 20.66 -27.16 -9.63
N GLY A 246 21.90 -27.21 -9.11
CA GLY A 246 23.10 -27.11 -9.96
C GLY A 246 24.32 -26.38 -9.42
N GLN A 247 24.33 -25.90 -8.17
CA GLN A 247 25.57 -25.46 -7.52
C GLN A 247 26.03 -26.51 -6.51
N THR A 248 26.48 -27.65 -7.03
CA THR A 248 27.64 -28.33 -6.44
C THR A 248 28.81 -27.37 -6.54
N SER A 249 28.95 -26.51 -5.53
CA SER A 249 30.22 -25.86 -5.23
C SER A 249 31.24 -26.97 -5.11
N LEU A 250 32.15 -27.04 -6.09
CA LEU A 250 33.38 -27.78 -5.99
C LEU A 250 34.20 -27.12 -4.87
N LEU A 251 33.91 -27.49 -3.62
CA LEU A 251 34.98 -27.65 -2.65
C LEU A 251 35.77 -28.87 -3.11
N LYS A 252 36.67 -28.61 -4.06
CA LYS A 252 37.87 -29.41 -4.27
C LYS A 252 38.62 -29.32 -2.95
N GLN A 253 38.34 -30.24 -2.05
CA GLN A 253 39.18 -30.47 -0.89
C GLN A 253 40.47 -31.07 -1.44
N ASP A 254 41.48 -30.22 -1.45
CA ASP A 254 42.86 -30.58 -1.72
C ASP A 254 43.25 -31.68 -0.73
N LYS A 255 43.69 -32.82 -1.26
CA LYS A 255 44.07 -34.00 -0.50
C LYS A 255 45.59 -34.02 -0.51
N SER A 256 46.21 -33.42 0.51
CA SER A 256 47.59 -33.70 0.88
C SER A 256 47.71 -33.78 2.40
N ASP A 257 48.18 -34.95 2.82
CA ASP A 257 48.96 -35.27 4.02
C ASP A 257 48.40 -34.94 5.41
N ILE A 258 48.11 -36.01 6.18
CA ILE A 258 48.89 -36.39 7.37
C ILE A 258 48.42 -37.77 7.87
N SER A 259 49.41 -38.59 8.22
CA SER A 259 49.38 -39.97 8.69
C SER A 259 49.14 -40.12 10.21
N ASN A 260 48.59 -41.28 10.59
CA ASN A 260 48.71 -41.99 11.89
C ASN A 260 48.00 -41.32 13.08
N THR A 261 47.37 -41.96 14.08
CA THR A 261 47.26 -43.31 14.69
C THR A 261 46.09 -43.14 15.69
N ASP A 262 45.13 -44.03 15.96
CA ASP A 262 45.24 -45.21 16.84
C ASP A 262 43.85 -45.87 17.01
N THR A 263 43.86 -47.19 17.04
CA THR A 263 43.14 -48.16 17.88
C THR A 263 41.78 -47.82 18.53
N GLY A 264 40.71 -48.40 17.96
CA GLY A 264 39.80 -49.37 18.60
C GLY A 264 39.04 -49.05 19.90
N ALA A 265 37.70 -49.02 19.83
CA ALA A 265 36.79 -49.70 20.78
C ALA A 265 35.35 -49.73 20.23
N MET A 266 34.69 -50.87 20.44
CA MET A 266 33.36 -51.22 19.93
C MET A 266 32.19 -50.64 20.75
N ALA A 267 31.04 -50.62 20.07
CA ALA A 267 29.73 -51.13 20.51
C ALA A 267 28.63 -50.14 20.92
N SER A 268 27.47 -50.41 20.28
CA SER A 268 26.08 -50.12 20.68
C SER A 268 25.64 -48.67 20.47
N ILE A 269 24.47 -48.35 19.88
CA ILE A 269 23.16 -49.00 19.97
C ILE A 269 22.38 -48.70 18.67
N SER A 270 21.85 -49.75 18.03
CA SER A 270 20.76 -49.66 17.06
C SER A 270 19.43 -49.52 17.81
N ASN A 271 18.62 -48.52 17.45
CA ASN A 271 17.15 -48.61 17.28
C ASN A 271 16.51 -47.22 17.24
N ALA A 272 15.92 -46.83 16.09
CA ALA A 272 14.53 -46.37 15.96
C ALA A 272 14.29 -45.69 14.59
N ILE A 273 13.71 -46.49 13.69
CA ILE A 273 12.73 -46.25 12.61
C ILE A 273 12.84 -45.02 11.67
N PRO A 274 12.71 -45.25 10.33
CA PRO A 274 12.90 -44.28 9.28
C PRO A 274 11.59 -43.61 8.85
N PHE A 275 11.64 -42.37 8.35
CA PHE A 275 10.60 -41.89 7.45
C PHE A 275 11.14 -40.86 6.45
N ALA A 276 10.79 -41.10 5.18
CA ALA A 276 10.96 -40.25 4.01
C ALA A 276 12.38 -40.01 3.50
N LYS A 277 12.97 -41.07 2.93
CA LYS A 277 13.83 -40.96 1.75
C LYS A 277 13.01 -41.40 0.53
N ASP A 278 13.11 -40.61 -0.54
CA ASP A 278 12.75 -40.92 -1.92
C ASP A 278 11.25 -40.95 -2.31
N LEU A 279 10.76 -39.80 -2.79
CA LEU A 279 10.02 -39.76 -4.06
C LEU A 279 10.77 -38.84 -5.04
N ASN A 280 11.94 -39.31 -5.46
CA ASN A 280 12.47 -38.92 -6.77
C ASN A 280 11.65 -39.71 -7.80
N THR A 281 10.64 -39.08 -8.38
CA THR A 281 9.77 -39.67 -9.39
C THR A 281 10.59 -40.01 -10.63
N SER A 282 11.10 -41.24 -10.70
CA SER A 282 11.46 -41.89 -11.95
C SER A 282 10.21 -41.93 -12.82
N HIS A 283 10.24 -41.29 -13.99
CA HIS A 283 9.18 -41.33 -14.98
C HIS A 283 8.99 -42.76 -15.52
N ASN A 284 8.20 -43.58 -14.82
CA ASN A 284 7.68 -44.84 -15.33
C ASN A 284 6.39 -44.54 -16.11
N PRO A 285 6.37 -44.69 -17.44
CA PRO A 285 5.21 -44.32 -18.26
C PRO A 285 3.95 -45.12 -17.89
N LEU A 286 4.11 -46.36 -17.41
CA LEU A 286 3.02 -47.20 -16.91
C LEU A 286 2.36 -46.63 -15.64
N LEU A 287 3.16 -46.08 -14.72
CA LEU A 287 2.65 -45.51 -13.46
C LEU A 287 1.84 -44.24 -13.74
N LEU A 288 2.33 -43.37 -14.63
CA LEU A 288 1.60 -42.18 -15.07
C LEU A 288 0.29 -42.54 -15.77
N PHE A 289 0.29 -43.60 -16.58
CA PHE A 289 -0.93 -44.09 -17.22
C PHE A 289 -1.95 -44.59 -16.19
N ILE A 290 -1.53 -45.36 -15.18
CA ILE A 290 -2.43 -45.85 -14.12
C ILE A 290 -3.00 -44.68 -13.29
N VAL A 291 -2.18 -43.69 -12.95
CA VAL A 291 -2.65 -42.48 -12.22
C VAL A 291 -3.65 -41.67 -13.07
N ALA A 292 -3.39 -41.51 -14.37
CA ALA A 292 -4.32 -40.83 -15.28
C ALA A 292 -5.66 -41.57 -15.42
N VAL A 293 -5.65 -42.90 -15.47
CA VAL A 293 -6.87 -43.73 -15.51
C VAL A 293 -7.66 -43.61 -14.21
N LEU A 294 -7.00 -43.59 -13.05
CA LEU A 294 -7.67 -43.40 -11.75
C LEU A 294 -8.35 -42.02 -11.63
N ILE A 295 -7.70 -40.96 -12.11
CA ILE A 295 -8.28 -39.61 -12.14
C ILE A 295 -9.51 -39.58 -13.08
N ALA A 296 -9.43 -40.20 -14.25
CA ALA A 296 -10.53 -40.26 -15.20
C ALA A 296 -11.77 -41.02 -14.64
N ILE A 297 -11.56 -42.11 -13.91
CA ILE A 297 -12.64 -42.87 -13.26
C ILE A 297 -13.32 -42.04 -12.17
N SER A 298 -12.54 -41.26 -11.39
CA SER A 298 -13.11 -40.40 -10.34
C SER A 298 -14.00 -39.27 -10.89
N SER A 299 -13.66 -38.71 -12.06
CA SER A 299 -14.46 -37.67 -12.72
C SER A 299 -15.82 -38.20 -13.22
N GLY A 300 -15.84 -39.43 -13.75
CA GLY A 300 -17.09 -40.08 -14.19
C GLY A 300 -18.07 -40.33 -13.05
N ALA A 301 -17.57 -40.70 -11.86
CA ALA A 301 -18.42 -40.91 -10.68
C ALA A 301 -19.09 -39.62 -10.19
N VAL A 302 -18.37 -38.49 -10.22
CA VAL A 302 -18.92 -37.19 -9.82
C VAL A 302 -20.03 -36.75 -10.78
N ILE A 303 -19.84 -36.92 -12.08
CA ILE A 303 -20.88 -36.59 -13.09
C ILE A 303 -22.13 -37.46 -12.89
N LEU A 304 -21.96 -38.75 -12.60
CA LEU A 304 -23.08 -39.66 -12.35
C LEU A 304 -23.86 -39.29 -11.08
N VAL A 305 -23.17 -38.93 -9.99
CA VAL A 305 -23.80 -38.48 -8.73
C VAL A 305 -24.57 -37.17 -8.94
N VAL A 306 -24.01 -36.22 -9.69
CA VAL A 306 -24.68 -34.95 -10.02
C VAL A 306 -25.93 -35.21 -10.87
N LYS A 307 -25.84 -36.09 -11.88
CA LYS A 307 -26.97 -36.44 -12.74
C LYS A 307 -28.11 -37.11 -11.95
N ILE A 308 -27.80 -38.09 -11.10
CA ILE A 308 -28.79 -38.75 -10.22
C ILE A 308 -29.47 -37.73 -9.30
N LYS A 309 -28.71 -36.77 -8.76
CA LYS A 309 -29.25 -35.75 -7.87
C LYS A 309 -30.14 -34.73 -8.60
N LEU A 310 -29.88 -34.45 -9.87
CA LEU A 310 -30.73 -33.64 -10.75
C LEU A 310 -32.04 -34.35 -11.11
N GLU A 311 -31.98 -35.62 -11.51
CA GLU A 311 -33.17 -36.42 -11.88
C GLU A 311 -34.12 -36.62 -10.69
N ASN A 312 -33.58 -36.83 -9.48
CA ASN A 312 -34.38 -36.93 -8.25
C ASN A 312 -35.05 -35.59 -7.85
N ASN A 313 -34.44 -34.45 -8.17
CA ASN A 313 -35.00 -33.14 -7.85
C ASN A 313 -36.09 -32.71 -8.86
N LEU A 314 -36.01 -33.19 -10.11
CA LEU A 314 -37.03 -32.97 -11.13
C LEU A 314 -38.30 -33.81 -10.87
N THR A 315 -38.16 -35.04 -10.40
CA THR A 315 -39.29 -35.91 -10.03
C THR A 315 -40.01 -35.42 -8.77
N ALA A 316 -39.29 -34.89 -7.78
CA ALA A 316 -39.90 -34.29 -6.58
C ALA A 316 -40.81 -33.08 -6.90
N LYS A 317 -40.48 -32.27 -7.92
CA LYS A 317 -41.30 -31.13 -8.36
C LYS A 317 -42.58 -31.52 -9.12
N THR A 318 -42.74 -32.78 -9.50
CA THR A 318 -43.91 -33.23 -10.28
C THR A 318 -45.06 -33.71 -9.38
N TYR A 319 -44.81 -33.96 -8.09
CA TYR A 319 -45.83 -34.38 -7.11
C TYR A 319 -46.40 -33.25 -6.24
N GLU A 320 -45.90 -32.02 -6.38
CA GLU A 320 -46.47 -30.82 -5.76
C GLU A 320 -47.10 -29.91 -6.83
N ARG A 321 -48.21 -30.36 -7.43
CA ARG A 321 -49.21 -29.43 -7.98
C ARG A 321 -50.59 -29.87 -7.50
N PRO A 322 -51.34 -29.02 -6.78
CA PRO A 322 -52.78 -29.22 -6.57
C PRO A 322 -53.56 -29.09 -7.88
#